data_AF-A0AA39UM08-F1
#
_entry.id   AF-A0AA39UM08-F1
#
_cell.length_a   1.000
_cell.length_b   1.000
_cell.length_c   1.000
_cell.angle_alpha   90.00
_cell.angle_beta   90.00
_cell.angle_gamma   90.00
#
_symmetry.space_group_name_H-M   'P 1'
#
loop_
_entity.id
_entity.type
_entity.pdbx_description
1 polymer ?
#
loop_
_entity_poly.entity_id
_entity_poly.type
_entity_poly.pdbx_seq_one_letter_code
_entity_poly.pdbx_strand_id
1 'polypeptide(L)'
;MEELPLRPNNAATSAFWRGKNYEALKQEECQEILWELAEVNFCCEFKALHQCATAHSSSNVQNLPVMRCFPDGNHLPGQLNIGVANYGLADPLWLHRAPYIFAMKKAMWTWEDAPPLLLSEVRTAGWTEKDFLLVEKTVADYYCDTFWQYFGHAPVLPWQLRHQTSEDYVPEAQLQMTTSRSGVYVDVEELS
;
A
#
# COMPACT_ATOMS: atom_id res chain seq x y z
N MET A 1 -23.80 40.79 10.14
CA MET A 1 -23.12 39.77 9.31
C MET A 1 -21.70 40.28 9.16
N GLU A 2 -20.82 39.77 10.01
CA GLU A 2 -19.47 40.28 10.21
C GLU A 2 -18.54 39.51 9.26
N GLU A 3 -18.04 40.19 8.23
CA GLU A 3 -17.04 39.61 7.33
C GLU A 3 -15.74 39.45 8.12
N LEU A 4 -15.41 38.21 8.49
CA LEU A 4 -14.09 37.84 9.00
C LEU A 4 -13.08 38.03 7.86
N PRO A 5 -12.11 38.96 7.97
CA PRO A 5 -11.10 39.09 6.96
C PRO A 5 -10.13 37.90 7.12
N LEU A 6 -10.24 36.92 6.23
CA LEU A 6 -9.19 35.93 5.98
C LEU A 6 -7.98 36.66 5.40
N ARG A 7 -7.23 37.38 6.25
CA ARG A 7 -5.88 37.80 5.92
C ARG A 7 -5.00 36.56 5.99
N PRO A 8 -4.36 36.12 4.90
CA PRO A 8 -3.31 35.13 5.03
C PRO A 8 -2.19 35.80 5.84
N ASN A 9 -2.00 35.34 7.07
CA ASN A 9 -0.86 35.74 7.88
C ASN A 9 0.38 35.09 7.27
N ASN A 10 0.90 35.68 6.19
CA ASN A 10 2.13 35.26 5.51
C ASN A 10 3.39 35.64 6.32
N ALA A 11 3.32 35.64 7.65
CA ALA A 11 4.52 35.47 8.44
C ALA A 11 4.96 34.03 8.16
N ALA A 12 5.90 33.85 7.21
CA ALA A 12 6.39 32.56 6.76
C ALA A 12 6.82 31.75 7.98
N THR A 13 5.94 30.88 8.45
CA THR A 13 6.28 29.87 9.45
C THR A 13 7.31 29.00 8.76
N SER A 14 8.54 29.01 9.25
CA SER A 14 9.58 28.13 8.73
C SER A 14 9.06 26.69 8.82
N ALA A 15 8.88 26.07 7.66
CA ALA A 15 8.50 24.67 7.58
C ALA A 15 9.74 23.83 7.83
N PHE A 16 9.59 22.83 8.70
CA PHE A 16 10.65 21.88 8.99
C PHE A 16 10.19 20.48 8.63
N TRP A 17 11.09 19.73 8.02
CA TRP A 17 10.91 18.31 7.78
C TRP A 17 12.06 17.56 8.45
N ARG A 18 11.72 16.69 9.40
CA ARG A 18 12.69 15.93 10.23
C ARG A 18 13.77 16.82 10.84
N GLY A 19 13.37 18.01 11.31
CA GLY A 19 14.25 19.00 11.94
C GLY A 19 15.09 19.85 10.97
N LYS A 20 14.98 19.63 9.65
CA LYS A 20 15.63 20.45 8.62
C LYS A 20 14.68 21.50 8.07
N ASN A 21 15.15 22.73 7.93
CA ASN A 21 14.36 23.80 7.31
C ASN A 21 14.13 23.49 5.82
N TYR A 22 12.94 23.75 5.32
CA TYR A 22 12.55 23.55 3.92
C TYR A 22 13.56 24.13 2.92
N GLU A 23 14.11 25.33 3.17
CA GLU A 23 15.08 25.98 2.27
C GLU A 23 16.44 25.25 2.21
N ALA A 24 16.73 24.40 3.18
CA ALA A 24 17.98 23.64 3.28
C ALA A 24 17.84 22.19 2.80
N LEU A 25 16.67 21.79 2.28
CA LEU A 25 16.43 20.43 1.81
C LEU A 25 17.16 20.14 0.52
N LYS A 26 17.77 18.96 0.46
CA LYS A 26 18.37 18.38 -0.74
C LYS A 26 17.31 17.72 -1.61
N GLN A 27 17.67 17.41 -2.85
CA GLN A 27 16.77 16.76 -3.79
C GLN A 27 16.28 15.40 -3.28
N GLU A 28 17.14 14.60 -2.65
CA GLU A 28 16.80 13.30 -2.08
C GLU A 28 15.75 13.43 -0.96
N GLU A 29 15.87 14.47 -0.15
CA GLU A 29 14.94 14.77 0.96
C GLU A 29 13.58 15.24 0.42
N CYS A 30 13.57 16.04 -0.64
CA CYS A 30 12.34 16.38 -1.36
C CYS A 30 11.67 15.14 -1.98
N GLN A 31 12.44 14.19 -2.50
CA GLN A 31 11.90 12.92 -3.01
C GLN A 31 11.31 12.06 -1.89
N GLU A 32 11.94 12.03 -0.72
CA GLU A 32 11.42 11.34 0.46
C GLU A 32 10.08 11.95 0.94
N ILE A 33 9.95 13.28 0.93
CA ILE A 33 8.67 13.95 1.24
C ILE A 33 7.59 13.56 0.23
N LEU A 34 7.89 13.61 -1.07
CA LEU A 34 6.94 13.25 -2.12
C LEU A 34 6.54 11.77 -2.04
N TRP A 35 7.49 10.91 -1.71
CA TRP A 35 7.23 9.49 -1.48
C TRP A 35 6.32 9.28 -0.27
N GLU A 36 6.58 9.93 0.87
CA GLU A 36 5.76 9.82 2.08
C GLU A 36 4.31 10.27 1.80
N LEU A 37 4.14 11.38 1.08
CA LEU A 37 2.82 11.86 0.67
C LEU A 37 2.11 10.87 -0.27
N ALA A 38 2.82 10.30 -1.24
CA ALA A 38 2.27 9.33 -2.17
C ALA A 38 1.86 8.03 -1.46
N GLU A 39 2.70 7.52 -0.55
CA GLU A 39 2.45 6.27 0.19
C GLU A 39 1.26 6.44 1.15
N VAL A 40 1.20 7.55 1.87
CA VAL A 40 0.04 7.88 2.72
C VAL A 40 -1.23 8.00 1.90
N ASN A 41 -1.17 8.68 0.74
CA ASN A 41 -2.33 8.83 -0.12
C ASN A 41 -2.81 7.49 -0.68
N PHE A 42 -1.89 6.64 -1.17
CA PHE A 42 -2.20 5.29 -1.63
C PHE A 42 -2.87 4.45 -0.54
N CYS A 43 -2.32 4.43 0.68
CA CYS A 43 -2.92 3.72 1.80
C CYS A 43 -4.33 4.22 2.12
N CYS A 44 -4.55 5.53 2.10
CA CYS A 44 -5.86 6.14 2.32
C CYS A 44 -6.84 5.81 1.20
N GLU A 45 -6.42 5.92 -0.05
CA GLU A 45 -7.20 5.62 -1.25
C GLU A 45 -7.66 4.17 -1.27
N PHE A 46 -6.75 3.22 -0.99
CA PHE A 46 -7.07 1.81 -0.95
C PHE A 46 -8.07 1.47 0.18
N LYS A 47 -7.90 2.05 1.37
CA LYS A 47 -8.86 1.88 2.47
C LYS A 47 -10.24 2.41 2.12
N ALA A 48 -10.29 3.63 1.57
CA ALA A 48 -11.53 4.25 1.14
C ALA A 48 -12.21 3.40 0.07
N LEU A 49 -11.46 2.90 -0.90
CA LEU A 49 -11.98 2.00 -1.93
C LEU A 49 -12.56 0.73 -1.32
N HIS A 50 -11.83 0.06 -0.43
CA HIS A 50 -12.31 -1.15 0.23
C HIS A 50 -13.62 -0.89 0.99
N GLN A 51 -13.74 0.23 1.69
CA GLN A 51 -14.98 0.62 2.39
C GLN A 51 -16.15 0.83 1.42
N CYS A 52 -15.92 1.51 0.29
CA CYS A 52 -16.94 1.73 -0.73
C CYS A 52 -17.36 0.41 -1.42
N ALA A 53 -16.39 -0.43 -1.77
CA ALA A 53 -16.60 -1.68 -2.49
C ALA A 53 -17.20 -2.80 -1.61
N THR A 54 -17.27 -2.60 -0.30
CA THR A 54 -17.85 -3.55 0.66
C THR A 54 -19.03 -2.96 1.45
N ALA A 55 -19.57 -1.82 1.01
CA ALA A 55 -20.61 -1.07 1.75
C ALA A 55 -21.87 -1.90 2.05
N HIS A 56 -22.21 -2.88 1.21
CA HIS A 56 -23.35 -3.78 1.40
C HIS A 56 -22.93 -5.21 1.81
N SER A 57 -21.64 -5.43 2.03
CA SER A 57 -21.10 -6.70 2.52
C SER A 57 -21.32 -6.89 4.03
N SER A 58 -21.05 -8.10 4.52
CA SER A 58 -21.13 -8.39 5.96
C SER A 58 -20.11 -7.59 6.78
N SER A 59 -20.38 -7.40 8.07
CA SER A 59 -19.43 -6.73 8.99
C SER A 59 -18.06 -7.44 9.05
N ASN A 60 -18.01 -8.75 8.86
CA ASN A 60 -16.74 -9.49 8.83
C ASN A 60 -15.88 -9.10 7.63
N VAL A 61 -16.51 -8.85 6.47
CA VAL A 61 -15.84 -8.41 5.25
C VAL A 61 -15.36 -6.97 5.40
N GLN A 62 -16.21 -6.07 5.90
CA GLN A 62 -15.86 -4.66 6.10
C GLN A 62 -14.73 -4.45 7.12
N ASN A 63 -14.58 -5.37 8.08
CA ASN A 63 -13.55 -5.32 9.11
C ASN A 63 -12.30 -6.15 8.75
N LEU A 64 -12.15 -6.58 7.49
CA LEU A 64 -10.92 -7.23 7.05
C LEU A 64 -9.71 -6.31 7.34
N PRO A 65 -8.58 -6.87 7.81
CA PRO A 65 -7.43 -6.07 8.21
C PRO A 65 -6.66 -5.57 6.98
N VAL A 66 -7.22 -4.57 6.28
CA VAL A 66 -6.63 -3.93 5.10
C VAL A 66 -5.22 -3.40 5.37
N MET A 67 -4.87 -3.10 6.63
CA MET A 67 -3.51 -2.70 6.99
C MET A 67 -2.44 -3.72 6.63
N ARG A 68 -2.77 -5.02 6.52
CA ARG A 68 -1.83 -6.06 6.10
C ARG A 68 -1.36 -5.91 4.65
N CYS A 69 -2.06 -5.09 3.86
CA CYS A 69 -1.67 -4.79 2.49
C CYS A 69 -0.45 -3.86 2.39
N PHE A 70 -0.03 -3.24 3.50
CA PHE A 70 1.05 -2.25 3.51
C PHE A 70 2.12 -2.62 4.51
N PRO A 71 3.41 -2.39 4.21
CA PRO A 71 4.45 -2.44 5.22
C PRO A 71 4.15 -1.37 6.28
N ASP A 72 4.36 -1.68 7.55
CA ASP A 72 4.19 -0.71 8.62
C ASP A 72 2.74 -0.18 8.78
N GLY A 73 1.76 -0.91 8.26
CA GLY A 73 0.36 -0.47 8.13
C GLY A 73 -0.36 -0.16 9.45
N ASN A 74 0.21 -0.46 10.61
CA ASN A 74 -0.43 -0.09 11.88
C ASN A 74 -0.16 1.37 12.28
N HIS A 75 0.71 2.09 11.57
CA HIS A 75 1.02 3.48 11.84
C HIS A 75 -0.06 4.43 11.32
N LEU A 76 -0.22 5.55 12.02
CA LEU A 76 -1.12 6.62 11.60
C LEU A 76 -0.56 7.34 10.37
N PRO A 77 -1.42 7.92 9.51
CA PRO A 77 -0.98 8.85 8.47
C PRO A 77 -0.03 9.91 9.04
N GLY A 78 1.20 10.01 8.51
CA GLY A 78 2.25 10.93 8.98
C GLY A 78 3.20 10.37 10.05
N GLN A 79 3.10 9.08 10.40
CA GLN A 79 4.09 8.37 11.23
C GLN A 79 4.89 7.33 10.44
N LEU A 80 4.89 7.44 9.11
CA LEU A 80 5.49 6.46 8.23
C LEU A 80 7.03 6.49 8.35
N ASN A 81 7.63 5.34 8.58
CA ASN A 81 9.08 5.18 8.53
C ASN A 81 9.56 5.23 7.08
N ILE A 82 10.44 6.16 6.72
CA ILE A 82 10.90 6.31 5.33
C ILE A 82 11.74 5.10 4.90
N GLY A 83 12.35 4.39 5.84
CA GLY A 83 13.09 3.17 5.58
C GLY A 83 12.25 2.07 4.89
N VAL A 84 10.91 2.15 4.92
CA VAL A 84 10.04 1.18 4.23
C VAL A 84 9.90 1.43 2.73
N ALA A 85 10.45 2.52 2.20
CA ALA A 85 10.17 2.99 0.83
C ALA A 85 10.48 2.01 -0.31
N ASN A 86 11.34 1.03 -0.04
CA ASN A 86 11.70 -0.01 -0.99
C ASN A 86 11.34 -1.42 -0.48
N TYR A 87 10.34 -1.50 0.39
CA TYR A 87 9.76 -2.73 0.93
C TYR A 87 8.26 -2.80 0.58
N GLY A 88 7.57 -3.85 1.01
CA GLY A 88 6.15 -3.98 0.71
C GLY A 88 5.91 -4.28 -0.76
N LEU A 89 5.01 -3.53 -1.38
CA LEU A 89 4.71 -3.60 -2.81
C LEU A 89 5.86 -3.03 -3.68
N ALA A 90 6.73 -2.22 -3.06
CA ALA A 90 7.87 -1.61 -3.72
C ALA A 90 9.15 -2.47 -3.57
N ASP A 91 9.09 -3.67 -2.99
CA ASP A 91 10.29 -4.52 -2.84
C ASP A 91 10.73 -5.09 -4.21
N PRO A 92 12.04 -5.06 -4.58
CA PRO A 92 12.52 -5.66 -5.82
C PRO A 92 12.29 -7.18 -5.89
N LEU A 93 12.25 -7.88 -4.75
CA LEU A 93 12.09 -9.33 -4.68
C LEU A 93 10.61 -9.70 -4.56
N TRP A 94 10.14 -10.50 -5.51
CA TRP A 94 8.73 -10.92 -5.56
C TRP A 94 8.28 -11.67 -4.29
N LEU A 95 9.17 -12.46 -3.67
CA LEU A 95 8.88 -13.17 -2.43
C LEU A 95 8.58 -12.23 -1.26
N HIS A 96 9.17 -11.04 -1.25
CA HIS A 96 8.94 -10.04 -0.22
C HIS A 96 7.68 -9.22 -0.52
N ARG A 97 7.36 -9.00 -1.81
CA ARG A 97 6.08 -8.40 -2.21
C ARG A 97 4.88 -9.31 -1.98
N ALA A 98 5.09 -10.62 -2.10
CA ALA A 98 4.03 -11.61 -2.13
C ALA A 98 3.00 -11.46 -0.99
N PRO A 99 3.39 -11.40 0.30
CA PRO A 99 2.41 -11.31 1.37
C PRO A 99 1.46 -10.11 1.26
N TYR A 100 1.96 -8.97 0.79
CA TYR A 100 1.17 -7.74 0.61
C TYR A 100 0.21 -7.88 -0.57
N ILE A 101 0.67 -8.44 -1.69
CA ILE A 101 -0.17 -8.71 -2.87
C ILE A 101 -1.26 -9.74 -2.54
N PHE A 102 -0.95 -10.79 -1.77
CA PHE A 102 -1.95 -11.78 -1.36
C PHE A 102 -2.95 -11.21 -0.36
N ALA A 103 -2.52 -10.34 0.56
CA ALA A 103 -3.44 -9.58 1.41
C ALA A 103 -4.38 -8.68 0.58
N MET A 104 -3.86 -7.99 -0.45
CA MET A 104 -4.66 -7.20 -1.38
C MET A 104 -5.63 -8.05 -2.18
N LYS A 105 -5.17 -9.17 -2.76
CA LYS A 105 -6.00 -10.15 -3.46
C LYS A 105 -7.18 -10.59 -2.59
N LYS A 106 -6.93 -10.93 -1.33
CA LYS A 106 -7.96 -11.34 -0.37
C LYS A 106 -8.97 -10.23 -0.09
N ALA A 107 -8.51 -9.00 0.09
CA ALA A 107 -9.38 -7.84 0.30
C ALA A 107 -10.24 -7.52 -0.94
N MET A 108 -9.66 -7.65 -2.14
CA MET A 108 -10.34 -7.41 -3.42
C MET A 108 -11.34 -8.50 -3.78
N TRP A 109 -11.06 -9.74 -3.38
CA TRP A 109 -11.98 -10.86 -3.59
C TRP A 109 -13.33 -10.65 -2.89
N THR A 110 -13.36 -9.84 -1.84
CA THR A 110 -14.60 -9.54 -1.10
C THR A 110 -15.38 -8.34 -1.62
N TRP A 111 -14.90 -7.68 -2.67
CA TRP A 111 -15.61 -6.56 -3.28
C TRP A 111 -16.85 -7.04 -4.03
N GLU A 112 -17.88 -6.19 -4.10
CA GLU A 112 -19.19 -6.54 -4.66
C GLU A 112 -19.16 -6.83 -6.17
N ASP A 113 -18.26 -6.17 -6.90
CA ASP A 113 -18.05 -6.43 -8.32
C ASP A 113 -17.40 -7.80 -8.52
N ALA A 114 -17.82 -8.52 -9.57
CA ALA A 114 -17.32 -9.86 -9.87
C ALA A 114 -15.79 -9.81 -10.12
N PRO A 115 -14.95 -10.20 -9.14
CA PRO A 115 -13.52 -10.05 -9.28
C PRO A 115 -13.00 -11.06 -10.32
N PRO A 116 -11.85 -10.79 -10.97
CA PRO A 116 -11.23 -11.74 -11.88
C PRO A 116 -11.06 -13.12 -11.23
N LEU A 117 -11.31 -14.20 -11.98
CA LEU A 117 -11.22 -15.58 -11.47
C LEU A 117 -9.86 -15.91 -10.82
N LEU A 118 -8.79 -15.26 -11.26
CA LEU A 118 -7.47 -15.43 -10.67
C LEU A 118 -7.42 -14.98 -9.20
N LEU A 119 -8.24 -14.00 -8.81
CA LEU A 119 -8.32 -13.55 -7.42
C LEU A 119 -9.03 -14.57 -6.51
N SER A 120 -9.83 -15.50 -7.05
CA SER A 120 -10.37 -16.65 -6.30
C SER A 120 -9.43 -17.85 -6.21
N GLU A 121 -8.41 -17.93 -7.06
CA GLU A 121 -7.65 -19.16 -7.19
C GLU A 121 -6.83 -19.44 -5.93
N VAL A 122 -7.00 -20.61 -5.32
CA VAL A 122 -6.21 -21.05 -4.17
C VAL A 122 -5.24 -22.14 -4.63
N ARG A 123 -3.94 -21.98 -4.35
CA ARG A 123 -2.91 -22.94 -4.76
C ARG A 123 -2.22 -23.58 -3.56
N THR A 124 -2.69 -24.78 -3.19
CA THR A 124 -2.11 -25.57 -2.09
C THR A 124 -0.66 -26.00 -2.33
N ALA A 125 -0.25 -26.12 -3.59
CA ALA A 125 1.14 -26.41 -3.96
C ALA A 125 2.06 -25.18 -3.92
N GLY A 126 1.49 -24.00 -3.67
CA GLY A 126 2.18 -22.71 -3.71
C GLY A 126 2.23 -22.08 -5.11
N TRP A 127 2.75 -20.86 -5.12
CA TRP A 127 2.85 -19.96 -6.26
C TRP A 127 4.31 -19.86 -6.71
N THR A 128 4.54 -20.03 -8.02
CA THR A 128 5.85 -19.72 -8.62
C THR A 128 5.94 -18.22 -8.90
N GLU A 129 7.15 -17.71 -9.14
CA GLU A 129 7.35 -16.31 -9.55
C GLU A 129 6.50 -15.92 -10.75
N LYS A 130 6.43 -16.79 -11.78
CA LYS A 130 5.64 -16.53 -12.98
C LYS A 130 4.15 -16.38 -12.66
N ASP A 131 3.63 -17.24 -11.80
CA ASP A 131 2.23 -17.19 -11.39
C ASP A 131 1.96 -15.96 -10.52
N PHE A 132 2.88 -15.66 -9.60
CA PHE A 132 2.81 -14.49 -8.75
C PHE A 132 2.77 -13.20 -9.57
N LEU A 133 3.64 -13.04 -10.58
CA LEU A 133 3.65 -11.84 -11.43
C LEU A 133 2.32 -11.66 -12.18
N LEU A 134 1.63 -12.75 -12.51
CA LEU A 134 0.29 -12.68 -13.11
C LEU A 134 -0.76 -12.23 -12.08
N VAL A 135 -0.69 -12.72 -10.84
CA VAL A 135 -1.55 -12.28 -9.74
C VAL A 135 -1.31 -10.80 -9.43
N GLU A 136 -0.05 -10.39 -9.27
CA GLU A 136 0.35 -9.00 -9.00
C GLU A 136 -0.19 -8.05 -10.07
N LYS A 137 -0.02 -8.40 -11.35
CA LYS A 137 -0.60 -7.62 -12.45
C LYS A 137 -2.13 -7.55 -12.35
N THR A 138 -2.79 -8.68 -12.08
CA THR A 138 -4.26 -8.72 -12.02
C THR A 138 -4.80 -7.91 -10.84
N VAL A 139 -4.12 -7.93 -9.70
CA VAL A 139 -4.42 -7.10 -8.52
C VAL A 139 -4.27 -5.62 -8.88
N ALA A 140 -3.18 -5.23 -9.54
CA ALA A 140 -2.93 -3.85 -9.95
C ALA A 140 -3.97 -3.35 -10.96
N ASP A 141 -4.26 -4.13 -12.01
CA ASP A 141 -5.24 -3.79 -13.03
C ASP A 141 -6.64 -3.65 -12.41
N TYR A 142 -7.06 -4.62 -11.59
CA TYR A 142 -8.36 -4.60 -10.92
C TYR A 142 -8.49 -3.43 -9.94
N TYR A 143 -7.44 -3.14 -9.16
CA TYR A 143 -7.39 -1.95 -8.29
C TYR A 143 -7.62 -0.67 -9.09
N CYS A 144 -6.88 -0.45 -10.17
CA CYS A 144 -6.96 0.78 -10.96
C CYS A 144 -8.34 0.95 -11.60
N ASP A 145 -8.88 -0.11 -12.19
CA ASP A 145 -10.20 -0.10 -12.83
C ASP A 145 -11.31 0.17 -11.82
N THR A 146 -11.28 -0.50 -10.66
CA THR A 146 -12.30 -0.34 -9.62
C THR A 146 -12.19 1.05 -8.99
N PHE A 147 -10.97 1.53 -8.72
CA PHE A 147 -10.74 2.88 -8.20
C PHE A 147 -11.32 3.94 -9.14
N TRP A 148 -11.03 3.84 -10.44
CA TRP A 148 -11.58 4.76 -11.44
C TRP A 148 -13.11 4.74 -11.46
N GLN A 149 -13.74 3.55 -11.36
CA GLN A 149 -15.20 3.42 -11.33
C GLN A 149 -15.84 4.13 -10.13
N TYR A 150 -15.21 4.06 -8.96
CA TYR A 150 -15.74 4.68 -7.74
C TYR A 150 -15.42 6.18 -7.62
N PHE A 151 -14.20 6.60 -7.99
CA PHE A 151 -13.72 7.96 -7.70
C PHE A 151 -13.54 8.84 -8.94
N GLY A 152 -13.55 8.29 -10.16
CA GLY A 152 -13.50 9.05 -11.41
C GLY A 152 -12.16 9.71 -11.72
N HIS A 153 -11.08 9.32 -11.05
CA HIS A 153 -9.71 9.75 -11.35
C HIS A 153 -8.73 8.58 -11.21
N ALA A 154 -7.50 8.76 -11.68
CA ALA A 154 -6.45 7.76 -11.53
C ALA A 154 -6.00 7.65 -10.06
N PRO A 155 -5.76 6.44 -9.53
CA PRO A 155 -5.22 6.27 -8.19
C PRO A 155 -3.74 6.67 -8.13
N VAL A 156 -3.27 6.92 -6.92
CA VAL A 156 -1.83 6.95 -6.63
C VAL A 156 -1.31 5.52 -6.58
N LEU A 157 -0.10 5.31 -7.10
CA LEU A 157 0.56 4.00 -7.09
C LEU A 157 1.75 4.03 -6.14
N PRO A 158 2.12 2.88 -5.52
CA PRO A 158 3.33 2.77 -4.73
C PRO A 158 4.57 3.13 -5.56
N TRP A 159 5.46 3.94 -4.98
CA TRP A 159 6.69 4.38 -5.63
C TRP A 159 7.92 3.83 -4.89
N GLN A 160 8.99 3.59 -5.65
CA GLN A 160 10.30 3.25 -5.11
C GLN A 160 11.17 4.50 -5.02
N LEU A 161 11.94 4.62 -3.92
CA LEU A 161 13.01 5.59 -3.83
C LEU A 161 14.28 5.03 -4.47
N ARG A 162 14.91 5.83 -5.35
CA ARG A 162 16.11 5.42 -6.08
C ARG A 162 17.39 5.51 -5.27
N HIS A 163 17.35 6.19 -4.13
CA HIS A 163 18.46 6.32 -3.21
C HIS A 163 18.19 5.52 -1.94
N GLN A 164 19.26 5.21 -1.21
CA GLN A 164 19.14 4.60 0.10
C GLN A 164 18.69 5.68 1.10
N THR A 165 17.63 5.37 1.83
CA THR A 165 17.05 6.26 2.84
C THR A 165 17.98 6.38 4.03
N SER A 166 17.90 7.49 4.76
CA SER A 166 18.71 7.67 5.98
C SER A 166 18.26 6.81 7.16
N GLU A 167 17.06 6.23 7.09
CA GLU A 167 16.50 5.34 8.11
C GLU A 167 16.71 3.88 7.71
N ASP A 168 17.22 3.08 8.66
CA ASP A 168 17.24 1.63 8.54
C ASP A 168 15.86 1.07 8.88
N TYR A 169 15.35 0.15 8.08
CA TYR A 169 14.11 -0.59 8.34
C TYR A 169 14.38 -2.07 8.45
N VAL A 170 13.79 -2.70 9.47
CA VAL A 170 13.80 -4.15 9.65
C VAL A 170 12.41 -4.66 9.29
N PRO A 171 12.27 -5.45 8.21
CA PRO A 171 10.98 -5.99 7.80
C PRO A 171 10.31 -6.80 8.89
N GLU A 172 8.99 -6.64 8.99
CA GLU A 172 8.15 -7.45 9.87
C GLU A 172 8.26 -8.93 9.50
N ALA A 173 8.28 -9.80 10.51
CA ALA A 173 8.24 -11.24 10.31
C ALA A 173 6.85 -11.64 9.77
N GLN A 174 6.74 -11.70 8.44
CA GLN A 174 5.58 -12.22 7.75
C GLN A 174 5.47 -13.74 8.02
N LEU A 175 4.26 -14.25 8.29
CA LEU A 175 3.99 -15.68 8.44
C LEU A 175 4.16 -16.39 7.08
N GLN A 176 5.40 -16.58 6.66
CA GLN A 176 5.74 -17.38 5.50
C GLN A 176 5.85 -18.84 5.96
N MET A 177 5.09 -19.76 5.36
CA MET A 177 5.53 -21.14 5.39
C MET A 177 6.80 -21.22 4.56
N THR A 178 7.94 -21.40 5.23
CA THR A 178 9.20 -21.73 4.59
C THR A 178 9.01 -23.09 3.93
N THR A 179 8.57 -23.10 2.68
CA THR A 179 8.47 -24.36 1.96
C THR A 179 9.88 -24.89 1.74
N SER A 180 10.07 -26.19 1.84
CA SER A 180 11.36 -26.84 1.55
C SER A 180 11.76 -26.70 0.08
N ARG A 181 10.91 -26.08 -0.75
CA ARG A 181 11.08 -25.89 -2.19
C ARG A 181 11.52 -24.45 -2.44
N SER A 182 12.78 -24.28 -2.83
CA SER A 182 13.29 -22.98 -3.26
C SER A 182 12.40 -22.40 -4.39
N GLY A 183 12.03 -21.13 -4.29
CA GLY A 183 11.30 -20.40 -5.34
C GLY A 183 9.78 -20.60 -5.36
N VAL A 184 9.18 -21.13 -4.29
CA VAL A 184 7.73 -21.27 -4.15
C VAL A 184 7.21 -20.54 -2.92
N TYR A 185 6.20 -19.69 -3.11
CA TYR A 185 5.49 -18.99 -2.05
C TYR A 185 4.19 -19.72 -1.69
N VAL A 186 3.93 -19.94 -0.41
CA VAL A 186 2.66 -20.48 0.08
C VAL A 186 2.08 -19.48 1.06
N ASP A 187 0.90 -18.94 0.72
CA ASP A 187 0.14 -18.13 1.65
C ASP A 187 -0.56 -19.05 2.66
N VAL A 188 -0.18 -18.92 3.93
CA VAL A 188 -0.79 -19.69 5.04
C VAL A 188 -2.26 -19.32 5.21
N GLU A 189 -2.62 -18.07 4.92
CA GLU A 189 -3.99 -17.58 5.08
C GLU A 189 -4.93 -18.09 3.97
N GLU A 190 -4.41 -18.54 2.84
CA GLU A 190 -5.20 -19.21 1.80
C GLU A 190 -5.53 -20.66 2.15
N LEU A 191 -4.80 -21.26 3.11
CA LEU A 191 -4.96 -22.65 3.52
C LEU A 191 -5.88 -22.85 4.73
N SER A 192 -6.28 -21.75 5.38
CA SER A 192 -7.14 -21.71 6.58
C SER A 192 -8.56 -21.29 6.26
#